data_AF-A0A2R7STQ1-F1
#
_entry.id   AF-A0A2R7STQ1-F1
#
_cell.length_a   1.000
_cell.length_b   1.000
_cell.length_c   1.000
_cell.angle_alpha   90.00
_cell.angle_beta   90.00
_cell.angle_gamma   90.00
#
_symmetry.space_group_name_H-M   'P 1'
#
loop_
_entity.id
_entity.type
_entity.pdbx_description
1 polymer ?
#
loop_
_entity_poly.entity_id
_entity_poly.type
_entity_poly.pdbx_seq_one_letter_code
_entity_poly.pdbx_strand_id
1 'polypeptide(L)'
;MTRTRLIVRAGILLGSALVLGGCSSIRSVEPWVKPYERERLADPIMQASRNPLSSKHFAHVYEVREGARGANSVQGGGCGCN
;
A
#
# COMPACT_ATOMS: atom_id res chain seq x y z
N MET A 1 32.10 -7.77 -39.48
CA MET A 1 30.65 -7.43 -39.37
C MET A 1 29.91 -8.19 -38.27
N THR A 2 30.32 -9.42 -37.89
CA THR A 2 29.67 -10.22 -36.83
C THR A 2 29.96 -9.72 -35.41
N ARG A 3 31.19 -9.28 -35.13
CA ARG A 3 31.59 -8.72 -33.82
C ARG A 3 30.87 -7.42 -33.46
N THR A 4 30.67 -6.53 -34.43
CA THR A 4 29.95 -5.27 -34.24
C THR A 4 28.47 -5.51 -33.90
N ARG A 5 27.83 -6.52 -34.51
CA ARG A 5 26.45 -6.92 -34.21
C ARG A 5 26.31 -7.55 -32.81
N LEU A 6 27.35 -8.25 -32.35
CA LEU A 6 27.41 -8.84 -31.00
C LEU A 6 27.51 -7.76 -29.91
N ILE A 7 28.32 -6.74 -30.14
CA ILE A 7 28.47 -5.60 -29.21
C ILE A 7 27.17 -4.80 -29.10
N VAL A 8 26.49 -4.54 -30.21
CA VAL A 8 25.19 -3.84 -30.22
C VAL A 8 24.11 -4.65 -29.49
N ARG A 9 24.05 -5.97 -29.69
CA ARG A 9 23.10 -6.85 -28.98
C ARG A 9 23.38 -6.90 -27.47
N ALA A 10 24.65 -6.98 -27.08
CA ALA A 10 25.03 -6.94 -25.67
C ALA A 10 24.66 -5.60 -25.01
N GLY A 11 24.85 -4.48 -25.71
CA GLY A 11 24.42 -3.16 -25.23
C GLY A 11 22.90 -3.05 -25.03
N ILE A 12 22.10 -3.59 -25.97
CA ILE A 12 20.64 -3.61 -25.85
C ILE A 12 20.17 -4.47 -24.67
N LEU A 13 20.79 -5.64 -24.47
CA LEU A 13 20.46 -6.55 -23.35
C LEU A 13 20.85 -5.95 -21.98
N LEU A 14 21.98 -5.25 -21.91
CA LEU A 14 22.41 -4.59 -20.68
C LEU A 14 21.49 -3.38 -20.37
N GLY A 15 21.11 -2.60 -21.39
CA GLY A 15 20.19 -1.48 -21.25
C GLY A 15 18.79 -1.88 -20.78
N SER A 16 18.24 -2.98 -21.31
CA SER A 16 16.91 -3.47 -20.90
C SER A 16 16.88 -3.96 -19.45
N ALA A 17 17.95 -4.59 -18.96
CA ALA A 17 18.07 -5.04 -17.58
C ALA A 17 18.09 -3.86 -16.58
N LEU A 18 18.74 -2.74 -16.92
CA LEU A 18 18.77 -1.54 -16.08
C LEU A 18 17.39 -0.87 -15.97
N VAL A 19 16.62 -0.80 -17.05
CA VAL A 19 15.27 -0.19 -17.04
C VAL A 19 14.29 -1.02 -16.21
N LEU A 20 14.38 -2.36 -16.27
CA LEU A 20 13.50 -3.26 -15.51
C LEU A 20 13.88 -3.34 -14.01
N GLY A 21 15.15 -3.12 -13.65
CA GLY A 21 15.62 -3.16 -12.26
C GLY A 21 15.24 -1.96 -11.40
N GLY A 22 14.91 -0.82 -12.02
CA GLY A 22 14.65 0.46 -11.33
C GLY A 22 13.38 0.52 -10.48
N CYS A 23 12.41 -0.38 -10.70
CA CYS A 23 11.21 -0.45 -9.84
C CYS A 23 11.48 -1.14 -8.49
N SER A 24 12.58 -1.88 -8.37
CA SER A 24 12.89 -2.63 -7.15
C SER A 24 13.59 -1.81 -6.07
N SER A 25 14.24 -0.70 -6.44
CA SER A 25 14.91 0.27 -5.56
C SER A 25 13.96 1.28 -4.91
N ILE A 26 12.69 1.33 -5.31
CA ILE A 26 11.64 2.10 -4.62
C ILE A 26 11.20 1.42 -3.30
N ARG A 27 11.66 0.18 -3.03
CA ARG A 27 11.41 -0.53 -1.76
C ARG A 27 11.99 0.14 -0.51
N SER A 28 12.91 1.09 -0.66
CA SER A 28 13.50 1.83 0.47
C SER A 28 12.84 3.18 0.73
N VAL A 29 11.65 3.44 0.17
CA VAL A 29 10.81 4.51 0.71
C VAL A 29 10.26 3.99 2.03
N GLU A 30 10.99 4.26 3.11
CA GLU A 30 10.43 4.13 4.46
C GLU A 30 9.08 4.86 4.47
N PRO A 31 8.01 4.24 5.02
CA PRO A 31 6.74 4.93 5.15
C PRO A 31 7.02 6.23 5.89
N TRP A 32 6.81 7.36 5.20
CA TRP A 32 7.35 8.70 5.50
C TRP A 32 6.89 9.31 6.84
N VAL A 33 6.25 8.53 7.70
CA VAL A 33 5.78 8.92 9.03
C VAL A 33 6.12 7.81 10.01
N LYS A 34 6.83 8.14 11.09
CA LYS A 34 7.15 7.17 12.13
C LYS A 34 5.87 6.70 12.82
N PRO A 35 5.79 5.45 13.32
CA PRO A 35 4.55 4.89 13.85
C PRO A 35 3.84 5.76 14.91
N TYR A 36 4.60 6.42 15.78
CA TYR A 36 4.14 7.32 16.84
C TYR A 36 3.83 8.75 16.38
N GLU A 37 4.16 9.11 15.14
CA GLU A 37 3.77 10.40 14.55
C GLU A 37 2.45 10.28 13.78
N ARG A 38 2.00 9.04 13.50
CA ARG A 38 0.79 8.81 12.70
C ARG A 38 -0.50 9.22 13.41
N GLU A 39 -0.50 9.26 14.75
CA GLU A 39 -1.62 9.77 15.55
C GLU A 39 -1.90 11.26 15.28
N ARG A 40 -0.88 12.05 14.93
CA ARG A 40 -1.08 13.45 14.50
C ARG A 40 -1.76 13.58 13.14
N LEU A 41 -1.73 12.51 12.34
CA LEU A 41 -2.38 12.44 11.04
C LEU A 41 -3.80 11.85 11.12
N ALA A 42 -4.25 11.42 12.30
CA ALA A 42 -5.56 10.82 12.52
C ALA A 42 -6.51 11.80 13.23
N ASP A 43 -6.83 12.93 12.58
CA ASP A 43 -7.82 13.88 13.10
C ASP A 43 -9.20 13.20 13.25
N PRO A 44 -9.88 13.31 14.41
CA PRO A 44 -11.23 12.79 14.62
C PRO A 44 -12.26 13.20 13.55
N ILE A 45 -12.08 14.34 12.87
CA ILE A 45 -12.97 14.77 11.77
C ILE A 45 -12.90 13.84 10.56
N MET A 46 -11.78 13.13 10.36
CA MET A 46 -11.59 12.20 9.25
C MET A 46 -12.17 10.81 9.54
N GLN A 47 -12.81 10.61 10.70
CA GLN A 47 -13.51 9.36 11.00
C GLN A 47 -14.71 9.20 10.07
N ALA A 48 -14.76 8.08 9.35
CA ALA A 48 -15.87 7.77 8.45
C ALA A 48 -17.23 7.64 9.16
N SER A 49 -17.21 7.30 10.45
CA SER A 49 -18.41 7.18 11.28
C SER A 49 -18.35 8.14 12.45
N ARG A 50 -19.40 8.94 12.62
CA ARG A 50 -19.60 9.80 13.80
C ARG A 50 -19.90 8.99 15.07
N ASN A 51 -20.48 7.80 14.94
CA ASN A 51 -20.79 6.91 16.06
C ASN A 51 -20.15 5.54 15.86
N PRO A 52 -18.92 5.33 16.38
CA PRO A 52 -18.16 4.11 16.12
C PRO A 52 -18.83 2.85 16.68
N LEU A 53 -19.61 2.96 17.77
CA LEU A 53 -20.30 1.82 18.38
C LEU A 53 -21.43 1.31 17.47
N SER A 54 -22.25 2.23 16.96
CA SER A 54 -23.34 1.88 16.05
C SER A 54 -22.81 1.30 14.74
N SER A 55 -21.76 1.89 14.15
CA SER A 55 -21.16 1.37 12.92
C SER A 55 -20.53 -0.02 13.11
N LYS A 56 -19.89 -0.28 14.26
CA LYS A 56 -19.37 -1.62 14.59
C LYS A 56 -20.48 -2.66 14.70
N HIS A 57 -21.62 -2.29 15.28
CA HIS A 57 -22.78 -3.18 15.35
C HIS A 57 -23.29 -3.56 13.96
N PHE A 58 -23.50 -2.59 13.08
CA PHE A 58 -23.93 -2.86 11.71
C PHE A 58 -22.90 -3.67 10.93
N ALA A 59 -21.61 -3.35 11.04
CA ALA A 59 -20.54 -4.11 10.41
C ALA A 59 -20.56 -5.60 10.83
N HIS A 60 -20.73 -5.88 12.12
CA HIS A 60 -20.86 -7.25 12.61
C HIS A 60 -22.07 -7.97 12.00
N VAL A 61 -23.23 -7.29 11.92
CA VAL A 61 -24.43 -7.86 11.27
C VAL A 61 -24.17 -8.19 9.80
N TYR A 62 -23.49 -7.30 9.06
CA TYR A 62 -23.13 -7.55 7.66
C TYR A 62 -22.14 -8.72 7.51
N GLU A 63 -21.10 -8.79 8.35
CA GLU A 63 -20.13 -9.90 8.31
C GLU A 63 -20.80 -11.26 8.57
N VAL A 64 -21.76 -11.31 9.50
CA VAL A 64 -22.52 -12.54 9.79
C VAL A 64 -23.45 -12.90 8.64
N ARG A 65 -24.13 -11.91 8.02
CA ARG A 65 -25.06 -12.14 6.92
C ARG A 65 -24.38 -12.58 5.63
N GLU A 66 -23.29 -11.91 5.29
CA GLU A 66 -22.58 -12.13 4.02
C GLU A 66 -21.55 -13.26 4.12
N GLY A 67 -21.33 -13.82 5.33
CA GLY A 67 -20.30 -14.86 5.56
C GLY A 67 -18.87 -14.38 5.30
N ALA A 68 -18.67 -13.08 5.10
CA ALA A 68 -17.38 -12.47 4.81
C ALA A 68 -16.76 -11.94 6.10
N ARG A 69 -15.51 -12.34 6.41
CA ARG A 69 -14.75 -11.85 7.57
C ARG A 69 -13.47 -11.17 7.12
N GLY A 70 -13.08 -10.11 7.82
CA GLY A 70 -11.76 -9.47 7.66
C GLY A 70 -11.70 -8.31 6.67
N ALA A 71 -12.77 -8.03 5.92
CA ALA A 71 -12.83 -6.89 4.99
C ALA A 71 -12.85 -5.53 5.72
N ASN A 72 -13.38 -5.48 6.95
CA ASN A 72 -13.51 -4.26 7.75
C ASN A 72 -12.35 -4.04 8.74
N SER A 73 -11.19 -4.68 8.53
CA SER A 73 -10.12 -4.80 9.54
C SER A 73 -9.31 -3.52 9.84
N VAL A 74 -9.71 -2.37 9.32
CA VAL A 74 -9.13 -1.08 9.72
C VAL A 74 -10.15 -0.33 10.58
N GLN A 75 -9.96 -0.38 11.89
CA GLN A 75 -10.80 0.35 12.84
C GLN A 75 -10.36 1.82 12.85
N GLY A 76 -11.18 2.69 12.26
CA GLY A 76 -10.96 4.14 12.27
C GLY A 76 -10.73 4.73 10.88
N GLY A 77 -10.94 6.04 10.77
CA GLY A 77 -10.52 6.83 9.61
C GLY A 77 -9.09 7.33 9.76
N GLY A 78 -8.38 7.53 8.65
CA GLY A 78 -6.97 7.93 8.62
C GLY A 78 -6.04 6.84 8.07
N CYS A 79 -4.72 7.08 8.15
CA CYS A 79 -3.63 6.27 7.58
C CYS A 79 -3.46 4.85 8.21
N GLY A 80 -4.54 4.19 8.64
CA GLY A 80 -4.54 2.79 9.07
C GLY A 80 -3.73 2.53 10.34
N CYS A 81 -3.82 3.42 11.31
CA CYS A 81 -3.13 3.28 12.59
C CYS A 81 -4.12 2.75 13.61
N ASN A 82 -4.27 1.43 13.65
CA ASN A 82 -4.42 0.78 14.95
C ASN A 82 -3.04 0.72 15.61
#